data_AF-A0AAJ6U1H2-F1
#
_entry.id   AF-A0AAJ6U1H2-F1
#
_cell.length_a   1.000
_cell.length_b   1.000
_cell.length_c   1.000
_cell.angle_alpha   90.00
_cell.angle_beta   90.00
_cell.angle_gamma   90.00
#
_symmetry.space_group_name_H-M   'P 1'
#
loop_
_entity.id
_entity.type
_entity.pdbx_description
1 polymer ?
#
loop_
_entity_poly.entity_id
_entity_poly.type
_entity_poly.pdbx_seq_one_letter_code
_entity_poly.pdbx_strand_id
1 'polypeptide(L)'
;MAEVQLLIDVSKELQNKLDTSMQNILWNKRSIYKVPASVTALNKAAYRPQTVSFGPYHYYDDELKRMEEHKHRALHYFLERSGKSLELFLQSLNEVVQDLKDSYDQLDKSWKDDTSKFLQLMILDGCFMVEIMRLAIQLSNDYAAHNDPIFSSHGRVYTVPFIKRDMLIVENQLPMLVLYKLVAVESNGTKDEESVNKLVLAFCNDPDASVSKLGKCLHVLDLYRKSLIRRNDPDRRRHQPRVMGGLHKDVNDIVRSAAEINEAGIRFKKSKTKSLKDISFHHGVLELPVVVVDDVTEALFLNLMAFERFHVGAGNEVTSYVFFMDNIIDNERDVSLLNSRGIIQNAIGSDKAVAKLFNSLSRDITLDPDSSLELVQRQVNAYCRKPWNAWRANLIQTYFRNPWAILSLVAALILFALTIVQTVYAILDFKNSNGSSTVSSPPPLIPPTNSRLV
;
A
#
# COMPACT_ATOMS: atom_id res chain seq x y z
N MET A 1 -2.25 37.64 43.97
CA MET A 1 -3.39 36.78 44.36
C MET A 1 -3.84 35.89 43.20
N ALA A 2 -4.22 36.44 42.04
CA ALA A 2 -4.66 35.64 40.87
C ALA A 2 -3.58 34.72 40.27
N GLU A 3 -2.33 35.18 40.13
CA GLU A 3 -1.21 34.34 39.65
C GLU A 3 -0.87 33.18 40.61
N VAL A 4 -0.98 33.42 41.91
CA VAL A 4 -0.71 32.40 42.94
C VAL A 4 -1.81 31.34 42.93
N GLN A 5 -3.07 31.75 42.73
CA GLN A 5 -4.18 30.82 42.57
C GLN A 5 -4.03 29.98 41.29
N LEU A 6 -3.63 30.60 40.18
CA LEU A 6 -3.38 29.90 38.91
C LEU A 6 -2.23 28.89 39.04
N LEU A 7 -1.14 29.25 39.73
CA LEU A 7 -0.03 28.33 40.03
C LEU A 7 -0.44 27.16 40.93
N ILE A 8 -1.30 27.40 41.92
CA ILE A 8 -1.83 26.36 42.81
C ILE A 8 -2.74 25.42 42.00
N ASP A 9 -3.64 25.97 41.18
CA ASP A 9 -4.56 25.19 40.35
C ASP A 9 -3.79 24.33 39.32
N VAL A 10 -2.79 24.91 38.65
CA VAL A 10 -1.90 24.19 37.72
C VAL A 10 -1.09 23.12 38.44
N SER A 11 -0.57 23.40 39.64
CA SER A 11 0.21 22.44 40.42
C SER A 11 -0.63 21.28 40.94
N LYS A 12 -1.89 21.53 41.33
CA LYS A 12 -2.86 20.51 41.74
C LYS A 12 -3.29 19.63 40.55
N GLU A 13 -3.45 20.23 39.37
CA GLU A 13 -3.73 19.52 38.13
C GLU A 13 -2.54 18.66 37.69
N LEU A 14 -1.30 19.16 37.83
CA LEU A 14 -0.08 18.40 37.56
C LEU A 14 0.09 17.24 38.52
N GLN A 15 -0.12 17.41 39.83
CA GLN A 15 -0.03 16.32 40.81
C GLN A 15 -1.05 15.20 40.56
N ASN A 16 -2.27 15.53 40.13
CA ASN A 16 -3.26 14.53 39.73
C ASN A 16 -2.95 13.85 38.38
N LYS A 17 -2.18 14.50 37.49
CA LYS A 17 -1.74 13.95 36.20
C LYS A 17 -0.40 13.19 36.28
N LEU A 18 0.36 13.29 37.36
CA LEU A 18 1.72 12.75 37.43
C LEU A 18 1.81 11.27 37.84
N ASP A 19 0.69 10.54 37.97
CA ASP A 19 0.74 9.07 38.01
C ASP A 19 1.05 8.51 36.62
N THR A 20 2.34 8.62 36.29
CA THR A 20 2.94 8.26 35.01
C THR A 20 2.77 6.76 34.75
N SER A 21 2.61 5.95 35.80
CA SER A 21 2.38 4.51 35.69
C SER A 21 0.97 4.21 35.15
N MET A 22 -0.05 4.87 35.68
CA MET A 22 -1.43 4.72 35.23
C MET A 22 -1.65 5.30 33.83
N GLN A 23 -0.99 6.42 33.51
CA GLN A 23 -1.05 6.99 32.15
C GLN A 23 -0.42 6.08 31.11
N ASN A 24 0.73 5.47 31.39
CA ASN A 24 1.36 4.51 30.47
C ASN A 24 0.48 3.28 30.26
N ILE A 25 -0.16 2.76 31.32
CA ILE A 25 -1.12 1.65 31.20
C ILE A 25 -2.29 2.05 30.30
N LEU A 26 -2.85 3.26 30.49
CA LEU A 26 -3.98 3.74 29.69
C LEU A 26 -3.58 3.96 28.22
N TRP A 27 -2.40 4.52 27.96
CA TRP A 27 -1.90 4.71 26.59
C TRP A 27 -1.71 3.39 25.85
N ASN A 28 -1.27 2.34 26.56
CA ASN A 28 -1.11 1.01 25.97
C ASN A 28 -2.44 0.32 25.65
N LYS A 29 -3.55 0.74 26.26
CA LYS A 29 -4.88 0.19 25.97
C LYS A 29 -5.58 0.86 24.79
N ARG A 30 -5.26 2.14 24.53
CA ARG A 30 -5.88 2.91 23.45
C ARG A 30 -5.50 2.36 22.09
N SER A 31 -6.49 2.21 21.22
CA SER A 31 -6.31 1.72 19.86
C SER A 31 -7.31 2.31 18.86
N ILE A 32 -8.39 2.95 19.32
CA ILE A 32 -9.38 3.60 18.47
C ILE A 32 -9.29 5.11 18.69
N TYR A 33 -9.04 5.84 17.61
CA TYR A 33 -8.64 7.25 17.67
C TYR A 33 -9.61 8.14 16.91
N LYS A 34 -9.94 9.32 17.47
CA LYS A 34 -10.50 10.42 16.69
C LYS A 34 -9.37 11.14 15.93
N VAL A 35 -9.50 11.22 14.62
CA VAL A 35 -8.56 11.88 13.73
C VAL A 35 -8.72 13.41 13.87
N PRO A 36 -7.67 14.15 14.26
CA PRO A 36 -7.74 15.59 14.40
C PRO A 36 -8.11 16.30 13.08
N ALA A 37 -8.80 17.43 13.19
CA ALA A 37 -9.22 18.24 12.04
C ALA A 37 -8.05 18.65 11.12
N SER A 38 -6.84 18.81 11.67
CA SER A 38 -5.64 19.12 10.90
C SER A 38 -5.26 18.01 9.92
N VAL A 39 -5.57 16.75 10.23
CA VAL A 39 -5.30 15.60 9.36
C VAL A 39 -6.46 15.39 8.38
N THR A 40 -7.71 15.56 8.83
CA THR A 40 -8.88 15.37 7.96
C THR A 40 -9.10 16.51 6.96
N ALA A 41 -8.45 17.67 7.13
CA ALA A 41 -8.63 18.85 6.28
C ALA A 41 -8.39 18.59 4.79
N LEU A 42 -7.47 17.67 4.45
CA LEU A 42 -7.16 17.33 3.06
C LEU A 42 -8.23 16.42 2.42
N ASN A 43 -8.85 15.54 3.21
CA ASN A 43 -9.85 14.59 2.72
C ASN A 43 -10.80 14.14 3.84
N LYS A 44 -11.76 15.00 4.19
CA LYS A 44 -12.71 14.73 5.28
C LYS A 44 -13.58 13.50 5.01
N ALA A 45 -13.92 13.25 3.74
CA ALA A 45 -14.79 12.14 3.35
C ALA A 45 -14.13 10.76 3.56
N ALA A 46 -12.79 10.69 3.56
CA ALA A 46 -12.07 9.44 3.79
C ALA A 46 -12.19 8.90 5.22
N TYR A 47 -12.42 9.77 6.21
CA TYR A 47 -12.42 9.43 7.63
C TYR A 47 -13.82 9.32 8.24
N ARG A 48 -14.88 9.54 7.44
CA ARG A 48 -16.27 9.51 7.93
C ARG A 48 -17.04 8.34 7.29
N PRO A 49 -17.70 7.47 8.09
CA PRO A 49 -18.57 6.43 7.55
C PRO A 49 -19.76 7.03 6.80
N GLN A 50 -20.25 6.32 5.79
CA GLN A 50 -21.32 6.82 4.90
C GLN A 50 -22.58 5.95 4.91
N THR A 51 -22.46 4.72 5.40
CA THR A 51 -23.49 3.66 5.33
C THR A 51 -23.85 3.16 6.71
N VAL A 52 -22.86 2.94 7.58
CA VAL A 52 -23.08 2.39 8.91
C VAL A 52 -22.06 2.91 9.93
N SER A 53 -22.56 3.31 11.09
CA SER A 53 -21.72 3.61 12.26
C SER A 53 -21.41 2.34 13.04
N PHE A 54 -20.21 2.27 13.58
CA PHE A 54 -19.75 1.23 14.49
C PHE A 54 -19.08 1.89 15.69
N GLY A 55 -19.53 1.52 16.88
CA GLY A 55 -19.09 2.11 18.11
C GLY A 55 -19.61 3.53 18.33
N PRO A 56 -19.08 4.22 19.36
CA PRO A 56 -19.69 5.41 19.94
C PRO A 56 -19.49 6.70 19.12
N TYR A 57 -18.46 6.79 18.29
CA TYR A 57 -18.04 8.06 17.67
C TYR A 57 -19.03 8.60 16.64
N HIS A 58 -19.66 7.73 15.85
CA HIS A 58 -20.62 8.09 14.80
C HIS A 58 -22.06 7.69 15.13
N TYR A 59 -22.33 7.27 16.38
CA TYR A 59 -23.64 6.75 16.78
C TYR A 59 -24.78 7.77 16.60
N TYR A 60 -24.51 9.05 16.88
CA TYR A 60 -25.52 10.11 16.81
C TYR A 60 -25.63 10.77 15.42
N ASP A 61 -24.87 10.32 14.42
CA ASP A 61 -24.96 10.85 13.06
C ASP A 61 -26.29 10.46 12.41
N ASP A 62 -27.17 11.45 12.18
CA ASP A 62 -28.54 11.22 11.67
C ASP A 62 -28.59 10.46 10.34
N GLU A 63 -27.59 10.66 9.49
CA GLU A 63 -27.47 10.03 8.17
C GLU A 63 -27.30 8.50 8.26
N LEU A 64 -26.73 8.00 9.36
CA LEU A 64 -26.37 6.60 9.57
C LEU A 64 -27.43 5.80 10.34
N LYS A 65 -28.43 6.49 10.93
CA LYS A 65 -29.49 5.87 11.74
C LYS A 65 -30.31 4.81 11.02
N ARG A 66 -30.40 4.89 9.69
CA ARG A 66 -31.12 3.89 8.87
C ARG A 66 -30.59 2.47 9.07
N MET A 67 -29.30 2.31 9.38
CA MET A 67 -28.72 0.99 9.58
C MET A 67 -29.05 0.39 10.95
N GLU A 68 -29.47 1.18 11.94
CA GLU A 68 -29.74 0.69 13.30
C GLU A 68 -30.82 -0.39 13.32
N GLU A 69 -31.87 -0.28 12.50
CA GLU A 69 -32.90 -1.32 12.37
C GLU A 69 -32.28 -2.66 11.91
N HIS A 70 -31.36 -2.62 10.94
CA HIS A 70 -30.70 -3.81 10.42
C HIS A 70 -29.72 -4.43 11.42
N LYS A 71 -29.16 -3.63 12.33
CA LYS A 71 -28.34 -4.16 13.44
C LYS A 71 -29.19 -4.97 14.43
N HIS A 72 -30.41 -4.51 14.74
CA HIS A 72 -31.33 -5.28 15.60
C HIS A 72 -31.71 -6.62 14.96
N ARG A 73 -31.90 -6.62 13.64
CA ARG A 73 -32.15 -7.83 12.87
C ARG A 73 -30.94 -8.78 12.88
N ALA A 74 -29.71 -8.27 12.79
CA ALA A 74 -28.51 -9.09 12.97
C ALA A 74 -28.41 -9.70 14.37
N LEU A 75 -28.73 -8.93 15.42
CA LEU A 75 -28.77 -9.46 16.78
C LEU A 75 -29.76 -10.62 16.89
N HIS A 76 -30.94 -10.51 16.28
CA HIS A 76 -31.91 -11.60 16.23
C HIS A 76 -31.32 -12.86 15.57
N TYR A 77 -30.76 -12.76 14.37
CA TYR A 77 -30.14 -13.90 13.69
C TYR A 77 -28.99 -14.51 14.49
N PHE A 78 -28.18 -13.67 15.14
CA PHE A 78 -27.07 -14.12 15.97
C PHE A 78 -27.56 -14.91 17.20
N LEU A 79 -28.60 -14.40 17.90
CA LEU A 79 -29.18 -15.07 19.06
C LEU A 79 -29.86 -16.39 18.68
N GLU A 80 -30.69 -16.40 17.63
CA GLU A 80 -31.35 -17.61 17.12
C GLU A 80 -30.34 -18.69 16.76
N ARG A 81 -29.28 -18.33 16.04
CA ARG A 81 -28.24 -19.29 15.63
C ARG A 81 -27.44 -19.81 16.83
N SER A 82 -27.15 -18.95 17.80
CA SER A 82 -26.40 -19.33 18.99
C SER A 82 -27.20 -20.24 19.94
N GLY A 83 -28.53 -20.11 19.95
CA GLY A 83 -29.39 -20.72 20.95
C GLY A 83 -29.10 -20.22 22.38
N LYS A 84 -28.42 -19.08 22.53
CA LYS A 84 -28.02 -18.49 23.81
C LYS A 84 -28.88 -17.29 24.15
N SER A 85 -29.04 -17.04 25.45
CA SER A 85 -29.75 -15.85 25.94
C SER A 85 -28.84 -14.61 25.87
N LEU A 86 -29.45 -13.43 25.74
CA LEU A 86 -28.74 -12.15 25.65
C LEU A 86 -27.90 -11.87 26.90
N GLU A 87 -28.36 -12.33 28.07
CA GLU A 87 -27.71 -12.15 29.37
C GLU A 87 -26.29 -12.74 29.39
N LEU A 88 -26.06 -13.86 28.70
CA LEU A 88 -24.73 -14.49 28.64
C LEU A 88 -23.72 -13.61 27.90
N PHE A 89 -24.15 -12.96 26.81
CA PHE A 89 -23.30 -12.04 26.06
C PHE A 89 -23.03 -10.75 26.85
N LEU A 90 -24.07 -10.21 27.52
CA LEU A 90 -23.93 -9.06 28.41
C LEU A 90 -22.94 -9.33 29.54
N GLN A 91 -23.07 -10.47 30.22
CA GLN A 91 -22.15 -10.85 31.31
C GLN A 91 -20.70 -10.95 30.80
N SER A 92 -20.51 -11.61 29.65
CA SER A 92 -19.19 -11.83 29.06
C SER A 92 -18.45 -10.53 28.68
N LEU A 93 -19.18 -9.54 28.14
CA LEU A 93 -18.61 -8.23 27.83
C LEU A 93 -18.48 -7.34 29.06
N ASN A 94 -19.37 -7.48 30.05
CA ASN A 94 -19.28 -6.73 31.30
C ASN A 94 -17.97 -7.03 32.06
N GLU A 95 -17.47 -8.26 32.00
CA GLU A 95 -16.16 -8.65 32.58
C GLU A 95 -14.99 -7.81 32.05
N VAL A 96 -15.07 -7.33 30.81
CA VAL A 96 -13.99 -6.61 30.12
C VAL A 96 -14.38 -5.18 29.76
N VAL A 97 -15.48 -4.67 30.32
CA VAL A 97 -16.07 -3.39 29.88
C VAL A 97 -15.12 -2.21 30.03
N GLN A 98 -14.26 -2.23 31.05
CA GLN A 98 -13.29 -1.17 31.23
C GLN A 98 -12.21 -1.20 30.14
N ASP A 99 -11.74 -2.37 29.74
CA ASP A 99 -10.79 -2.49 28.61
C ASP A 99 -11.43 -2.04 27.29
N LEU A 100 -12.73 -2.33 27.10
CA LEU A 100 -13.48 -1.84 25.94
C LEU A 100 -13.59 -0.30 25.95
N LYS A 101 -13.88 0.32 27.09
CA LYS A 101 -13.93 1.79 27.21
C LYS A 101 -12.55 2.43 27.04
N ASP A 102 -11.52 1.83 27.64
CA ASP A 102 -10.12 2.31 27.60
C ASP A 102 -9.50 2.21 26.19
N SER A 103 -10.08 1.40 25.31
CA SER A 103 -9.64 1.28 23.91
C SER A 103 -9.84 2.56 23.09
N TYR A 104 -10.76 3.43 23.50
CA TYR A 104 -11.09 4.68 22.83
C TYR A 104 -10.30 5.85 23.44
N ASP A 105 -9.62 6.64 22.61
CA ASP A 105 -8.81 7.78 23.06
C ASP A 105 -9.64 8.91 23.69
N GLN A 106 -10.82 9.19 23.12
CA GLN A 106 -11.69 10.32 23.45
C GLN A 106 -13.16 9.89 23.56
N LEU A 107 -13.42 8.86 24.38
CA LEU A 107 -14.78 8.40 24.64
C LEU A 107 -15.61 9.46 25.40
N ASP A 108 -16.76 9.83 24.84
CA ASP A 108 -17.67 10.82 25.42
C ASP A 108 -18.20 10.38 26.79
N LYS A 109 -18.43 11.37 27.66
CA LYS A 109 -18.87 11.12 29.05
C LYS A 109 -20.17 10.32 29.12
N SER A 110 -21.10 10.50 28.17
CA SER A 110 -22.35 9.73 28.11
C SER A 110 -22.13 8.22 28.02
N TRP A 111 -21.06 7.78 27.35
CA TRP A 111 -20.71 6.36 27.20
C TRP A 111 -19.86 5.84 28.37
N LYS A 112 -19.11 6.72 29.03
CA LYS A 112 -18.35 6.39 30.24
C LYS A 112 -19.28 6.12 31.42
N ASP A 113 -20.28 6.98 31.59
CA ASP A 113 -21.16 6.97 32.76
C ASP A 113 -22.30 5.92 32.63
N ASP A 114 -22.78 5.66 31.41
CA ASP A 114 -23.84 4.67 31.14
C ASP A 114 -23.27 3.36 30.57
N THR A 115 -22.84 2.48 31.48
CA THR A 115 -22.28 1.17 31.13
C THR A 115 -23.28 0.27 30.40
N SER A 116 -24.56 0.29 30.80
CA SER A 116 -25.59 -0.55 30.19
C SER A 116 -25.82 -0.18 28.74
N LYS A 117 -25.95 1.11 28.45
CA LYS A 117 -26.10 1.62 27.08
C LYS A 117 -24.85 1.35 26.24
N PHE A 118 -23.65 1.50 26.81
CA PHE A 118 -22.41 1.16 26.11
C PHE A 118 -22.32 -0.33 25.73
N LEU A 119 -22.65 -1.24 26.67
CA LEU A 119 -22.65 -2.68 26.39
C LEU A 119 -23.69 -3.07 25.35
N GLN A 120 -24.89 -2.47 25.38
CA GLN A 120 -25.91 -2.68 24.35
C GLN A 120 -25.38 -2.30 22.96
N LEU A 121 -24.70 -1.15 22.84
CA LEU A 121 -24.06 -0.72 21.59
C LEU A 121 -23.01 -1.75 21.12
N MET A 122 -22.12 -2.19 22.01
CA MET A 122 -21.06 -3.15 21.66
C MET A 122 -21.63 -4.48 21.16
N ILE A 123 -22.69 -4.99 21.81
CA ILE A 123 -23.36 -6.24 21.39
C ILE A 123 -24.01 -6.05 20.03
N LEU A 124 -24.81 -4.99 19.88
CA LEU A 124 -25.58 -4.73 18.68
C LEU A 124 -24.67 -4.58 17.45
N ASP A 125 -23.64 -3.74 17.57
CA ASP A 125 -22.67 -3.48 16.51
C ASP A 125 -21.77 -4.70 16.25
N GLY A 126 -21.36 -5.40 17.30
CA GLY A 126 -20.52 -6.60 17.19
C GLY A 126 -21.24 -7.76 16.50
N CYS A 127 -22.50 -8.02 16.86
CA CYS A 127 -23.35 -8.99 16.17
C CYS A 127 -23.56 -8.60 14.71
N PHE A 128 -23.83 -7.32 14.42
CA PHE A 128 -23.95 -6.85 13.04
C PHE A 128 -22.67 -7.08 12.24
N MET A 129 -21.49 -6.77 12.79
CA MET A 129 -20.21 -7.06 12.13
C MET A 129 -20.06 -8.54 11.80
N VAL A 130 -20.30 -9.43 12.77
CA VAL A 130 -20.14 -10.88 12.59
C VAL A 130 -21.11 -11.42 11.53
N GLU A 131 -22.37 -11.00 11.57
CA GLU A 131 -23.38 -11.49 10.61
C GLU A 131 -23.13 -10.98 9.19
N ILE A 132 -22.69 -9.72 9.02
CA ILE A 132 -22.30 -9.20 7.69
C ILE A 132 -21.10 -9.97 7.13
N MET A 133 -20.09 -10.26 7.96
CA MET A 133 -18.93 -11.04 7.53
C MET A 133 -19.36 -12.44 7.08
N ARG A 134 -20.20 -13.13 7.85
CA ARG A 134 -20.74 -14.47 7.51
C ARG A 134 -21.54 -14.48 6.21
N LEU A 135 -22.40 -13.49 6.01
CA LEU A 135 -23.16 -13.30 4.78
C LEU A 135 -22.22 -13.13 3.58
N ALA A 136 -21.18 -12.31 3.71
CA ALA A 136 -20.25 -12.02 2.63
C ALA A 136 -19.51 -13.26 2.13
N ILE A 137 -19.08 -14.12 3.06
CA ILE A 137 -18.30 -15.33 2.75
C ILE A 137 -19.16 -16.59 2.61
N GLN A 138 -20.49 -16.44 2.52
CA GLN A 138 -21.46 -17.53 2.34
C GLN A 138 -21.36 -18.63 3.41
N LEU A 139 -20.98 -18.28 4.64
CA LEU A 139 -20.91 -19.24 5.75
C LEU A 139 -22.30 -19.57 6.35
N SER A 140 -23.33 -18.82 6.00
CA SER A 140 -24.71 -19.11 6.41
C SER A 140 -25.67 -18.85 5.26
N ASN A 141 -26.58 -19.79 5.05
CA ASN A 141 -27.72 -19.70 4.12
C ASN A 141 -29.03 -19.42 4.88
N ASP A 142 -28.94 -19.10 6.18
CA ASP A 142 -30.08 -19.04 7.10
C ASP A 142 -30.73 -17.65 7.16
N TYR A 143 -30.31 -16.75 6.28
CA TYR A 143 -30.82 -15.39 6.22
C TYR A 143 -32.16 -15.33 5.47
N ALA A 144 -33.00 -14.36 5.84
CA ALA A 144 -34.36 -14.23 5.35
C ALA A 144 -34.49 -13.99 3.84
N ALA A 145 -35.74 -14.00 3.39
CA ALA A 145 -36.26 -13.91 2.02
C ALA A 145 -35.39 -13.16 0.99
N HIS A 146 -35.48 -13.60 -0.27
CA HIS A 146 -34.79 -13.03 -1.44
C HIS A 146 -34.87 -11.48 -1.59
N ASN A 147 -35.82 -10.82 -0.93
CA ASN A 147 -36.06 -9.38 -1.00
C ASN A 147 -35.47 -8.58 0.18
N ASP A 148 -34.69 -9.21 1.06
CA ASP A 148 -34.00 -8.52 2.16
C ASP A 148 -32.94 -7.53 1.62
N PRO A 149 -32.97 -6.23 1.99
CA PRO A 149 -32.03 -5.25 1.45
C PRO A 149 -30.58 -5.45 1.95
N ILE A 150 -30.40 -6.15 3.08
CA ILE A 150 -29.08 -6.37 3.71
C ILE A 150 -28.72 -7.85 3.67
N PHE A 151 -29.55 -8.72 4.26
CA PHE A 151 -29.26 -10.14 4.46
C PHE A 151 -29.79 -11.01 3.31
N SER A 152 -29.50 -10.62 2.07
CA SER A 152 -29.80 -11.40 0.86
C SER A 152 -28.62 -11.45 -0.09
N SER A 153 -28.74 -12.26 -1.14
CA SER A 153 -27.81 -12.23 -2.29
C SER A 153 -27.69 -10.84 -2.91
N HIS A 154 -28.78 -10.04 -2.92
CA HIS A 154 -28.75 -8.67 -3.43
C HIS A 154 -27.96 -7.76 -2.49
N GLY A 155 -28.28 -7.76 -1.18
CA GLY A 155 -27.56 -6.97 -0.20
C GLY A 155 -26.07 -7.32 -0.12
N ARG A 156 -25.72 -8.59 -0.32
CA ARG A 156 -24.33 -9.05 -0.42
C ARG A 156 -23.55 -8.41 -1.56
N VAL A 157 -24.19 -8.23 -2.72
CA VAL A 157 -23.53 -7.65 -3.90
C VAL A 157 -23.49 -6.12 -3.84
N TYR A 158 -24.57 -5.49 -3.39
CA TYR A 158 -24.74 -4.04 -3.52
C TYR A 158 -24.57 -3.26 -2.22
N THR A 159 -24.73 -3.87 -1.05
CA THR A 159 -24.68 -3.15 0.23
C THR A 159 -23.43 -3.48 1.04
N VAL A 160 -23.06 -4.77 1.10
CA VAL A 160 -21.91 -5.25 1.88
C VAL A 160 -20.58 -4.57 1.50
N PRO A 161 -20.26 -4.26 0.23
CA PRO A 161 -19.03 -3.54 -0.10
C PRO A 161 -18.92 -2.17 0.58
N PHE A 162 -20.03 -1.44 0.73
CA PHE A 162 -20.06 -0.15 1.42
C PHE A 162 -19.94 -0.30 2.93
N ILE A 163 -20.59 -1.32 3.51
CA ILE A 163 -20.41 -1.67 4.93
C ILE A 163 -18.95 -2.05 5.20
N LYS A 164 -18.32 -2.85 4.33
CA LYS A 164 -16.90 -3.24 4.44
C LYS A 164 -15.98 -2.03 4.46
N ARG A 165 -16.23 -1.05 3.59
CA ARG A 165 -15.46 0.20 3.57
C ARG A 165 -15.58 0.93 4.92
N ASP A 166 -16.79 1.05 5.45
CA ASP A 166 -17.02 1.72 6.73
C ASP A 166 -16.42 0.95 7.92
N MET A 167 -16.33 -0.39 7.86
CA MET A 167 -15.63 -1.22 8.85
C MET A 167 -14.10 -1.02 8.87
N LEU A 168 -13.52 -0.34 7.86
CA LEU A 168 -12.07 -0.08 7.76
C LEU A 168 -11.73 1.40 8.03
N ILE A 169 -12.68 2.19 8.48
CA ILE A 169 -12.44 3.59 8.88
C ILE A 169 -11.94 3.64 10.32
N VAL A 170 -10.86 4.38 10.57
CA VAL A 170 -10.18 4.43 11.87
C VAL A 170 -11.08 4.98 13.01
N GLU A 171 -11.99 5.91 12.68
CA GLU A 171 -12.97 6.48 13.62
C GLU A 171 -14.22 5.59 13.80
N ASN A 172 -14.35 4.50 13.04
CA ASN A 172 -15.55 3.67 12.97
C ASN A 172 -15.23 2.20 13.30
N GLN A 173 -14.58 1.99 14.44
CA GLN A 173 -14.07 0.68 14.87
C GLN A 173 -14.75 0.20 16.15
N LEU A 174 -14.77 -1.13 16.33
CA LEU A 174 -14.95 -1.78 17.62
C LEU A 174 -13.63 -2.45 18.02
N PRO A 175 -13.35 -2.58 19.33
CA PRO A 175 -12.25 -3.43 19.80
C PRO A 175 -12.50 -4.87 19.34
N MET A 176 -11.50 -5.55 18.79
CA MET A 176 -11.62 -6.98 18.42
C MET A 176 -12.07 -7.84 19.60
N LEU A 177 -11.75 -7.42 20.83
CA LEU A 177 -12.18 -8.08 22.06
C LEU A 177 -13.70 -8.27 22.13
N VAL A 178 -14.50 -7.34 21.57
CA VAL A 178 -15.95 -7.50 21.44
C VAL A 178 -16.28 -8.74 20.62
N LEU A 179 -15.70 -8.85 19.41
CA LEU A 179 -15.95 -9.97 18.51
C LEU A 179 -15.45 -11.29 19.10
N TYR A 180 -14.29 -11.28 19.76
CA TYR A 180 -13.74 -12.45 20.44
C TYR A 180 -14.68 -12.97 21.55
N LYS A 181 -15.18 -12.08 22.41
CA LYS A 181 -16.11 -12.44 23.48
C LYS A 181 -17.45 -12.94 22.95
N LEU A 182 -18.04 -12.27 21.95
CA LEU A 182 -19.30 -12.69 21.34
C LEU A 182 -19.20 -14.08 20.70
N VAL A 183 -18.17 -14.34 19.89
CA VAL A 183 -17.99 -15.63 19.22
C VAL A 183 -17.59 -16.74 20.21
N ALA A 184 -16.84 -16.42 21.27
CA ALA A 184 -16.55 -17.37 22.33
C ALA A 184 -17.82 -17.84 23.05
N VAL A 185 -18.73 -16.93 23.41
CA VAL A 185 -20.01 -17.30 24.04
C VAL A 185 -20.89 -18.12 23.10
N GLU A 186 -21.03 -17.68 21.84
CA GLU A 186 -21.80 -18.41 20.81
C GLU A 186 -21.31 -19.85 20.66
N SER A 187 -20.00 -20.04 20.62
CA SER A 187 -19.37 -21.33 20.31
C SER A 187 -19.07 -22.19 21.54
N ASN A 188 -19.52 -21.80 22.74
CA ASN A 188 -19.13 -22.44 24.02
C ASN A 188 -17.60 -22.53 24.20
N GLY A 189 -16.86 -21.53 23.74
CA GLY A 189 -15.40 -21.45 23.82
C GLY A 189 -14.67 -22.36 22.82
N THR A 190 -15.37 -23.02 21.88
CA THR A 190 -14.72 -23.90 20.89
C THR A 190 -13.99 -23.13 19.79
N LYS A 191 -14.43 -21.90 19.48
CA LYS A 191 -13.75 -21.01 18.53
C LYS A 191 -12.82 -20.06 19.30
N ASP A 192 -11.56 -20.05 18.89
CA ASP A 192 -10.54 -19.15 19.43
C ASP A 192 -10.51 -17.79 18.70
N GLU A 193 -9.65 -16.88 19.18
CA GLU A 193 -9.46 -15.56 18.59
C GLU A 193 -9.02 -15.64 17.12
N GLU A 194 -8.23 -16.65 16.75
CA GLU A 194 -7.78 -16.83 15.37
C GLU A 194 -8.92 -17.21 14.42
N SER A 195 -9.92 -17.97 14.91
CA SER A 195 -11.13 -18.25 14.14
C SER A 195 -11.89 -16.97 13.77
N VAL A 196 -11.93 -15.99 14.67
CA VAL A 196 -12.50 -14.67 14.41
C VAL A 196 -11.60 -13.87 13.44
N ASN A 197 -10.29 -13.91 13.63
CA ASN A 197 -9.35 -13.24 12.72
C ASN A 197 -9.52 -13.73 11.27
N LYS A 198 -9.64 -15.05 11.08
CA LYS A 198 -9.88 -15.68 9.77
C LYS A 198 -11.18 -15.22 9.12
N LEU A 199 -12.24 -15.06 9.90
CA LEU A 199 -13.52 -14.52 9.41
C LEU A 199 -13.33 -13.10 8.87
N VAL A 200 -12.63 -12.23 9.62
CA VAL A 200 -12.35 -10.84 9.19
C VAL A 200 -11.46 -10.81 7.94
N LEU A 201 -10.41 -11.64 7.87
CA LEU A 201 -9.51 -11.71 6.71
C LEU A 201 -10.22 -12.20 5.44
N ALA A 202 -11.05 -13.24 5.58
CA ALA A 202 -11.83 -13.76 4.47
C ALA A 202 -12.80 -12.70 3.95
N PHE A 203 -13.47 -11.97 4.85
CA PHE A 203 -14.30 -10.81 4.50
C PHE A 203 -13.49 -9.70 3.79
N CYS A 204 -12.25 -9.51 4.20
CA CYS A 204 -11.34 -8.54 3.59
C CYS A 204 -10.80 -8.97 2.22
N ASN A 205 -11.15 -10.16 1.70
CA ASN A 205 -10.64 -10.77 0.47
C ASN A 205 -9.13 -11.07 0.53
N ASP A 206 -8.60 -11.39 1.72
CA ASP A 206 -7.21 -11.84 1.86
C ASP A 206 -7.09 -13.30 1.35
N PRO A 207 -6.34 -13.56 0.26
CA PRO A 207 -6.18 -14.91 -0.29
C PRO A 207 -5.41 -15.85 0.64
N ASP A 208 -4.65 -15.31 1.60
CA ASP A 208 -3.83 -16.06 2.55
C ASP A 208 -4.51 -16.16 3.94
N ALA A 209 -5.83 -15.92 4.01
CA ALA A 209 -6.62 -15.94 5.24
C ALA A 209 -6.58 -17.29 5.99
N SER A 210 -6.41 -18.41 5.29
CA SER A 210 -6.42 -19.75 5.90
C SER A 210 -5.12 -20.13 6.62
N VAL A 211 -4.01 -19.44 6.31
CA VAL A 211 -2.64 -19.81 6.73
C VAL A 211 -2.11 -18.93 7.87
N SER A 212 -2.86 -17.90 8.30
CA SER A 212 -2.39 -16.93 9.31
C SER A 212 -2.51 -17.45 10.74
N LYS A 213 -1.49 -17.12 11.54
CA LYS A 213 -1.64 -16.83 12.98
C LYS A 213 -1.18 -15.39 13.18
N LEU A 214 -2.13 -14.47 13.33
CA LEU A 214 -1.83 -13.04 13.57
C LEU A 214 -1.80 -12.71 15.06
N GLY A 215 -2.36 -13.61 15.89
CA GLY A 215 -2.52 -13.37 17.32
C GLY A 215 -3.55 -12.28 17.60
N LYS A 216 -3.46 -11.66 18.78
CA LYS A 216 -4.38 -10.61 19.20
C LYS A 216 -4.25 -9.38 18.30
N CYS A 217 -5.38 -8.95 17.74
CA CYS A 217 -5.50 -7.72 16.99
C CYS A 217 -6.32 -6.71 17.79
N LEU A 218 -6.12 -5.42 17.53
CA LEU A 218 -6.74 -4.36 18.31
C LEU A 218 -8.18 -4.08 17.85
N HIS A 219 -8.36 -3.94 16.55
CA HIS A 219 -9.63 -3.74 15.86
C HIS A 219 -9.50 -4.24 14.40
N VAL A 220 -10.57 -4.18 13.62
CA VAL A 220 -10.64 -4.72 12.24
C VAL A 220 -9.59 -4.09 11.33
N LEU A 221 -9.40 -2.77 11.39
CA LEU A 221 -8.38 -2.07 10.61
C LEU A 221 -6.93 -2.48 10.96
N ASP A 222 -6.60 -2.69 12.25
CA ASP A 222 -5.26 -3.19 12.66
C ASP A 222 -5.01 -4.59 12.12
N LEU A 223 -6.02 -5.46 12.19
CA LEU A 223 -5.95 -6.81 11.64
C LEU A 223 -5.71 -6.80 10.13
N TYR A 224 -6.44 -5.97 9.39
CA TYR A 224 -6.25 -5.81 7.96
C TYR A 224 -4.86 -5.26 7.63
N ARG A 225 -4.39 -4.24 8.37
CA ARG A 225 -3.01 -3.72 8.23
C ARG A 225 -1.97 -4.82 8.40
N LYS A 226 -2.06 -5.60 9.50
CA LYS A 226 -1.13 -6.69 9.79
C LYS A 226 -1.11 -7.74 8.68
N SER A 227 -2.25 -7.99 8.04
CA SER A 227 -2.37 -8.90 6.89
C SER A 227 -1.58 -8.38 5.68
N LEU A 228 -1.69 -7.08 5.37
CA LEU A 228 -0.96 -6.42 4.27
C LEU A 228 0.56 -6.42 4.47
N ILE A 229 1.05 -6.36 5.71
CA ILE A 229 2.50 -6.28 6.01
C ILE A 229 3.11 -7.63 6.41
N ARG A 230 2.35 -8.72 6.35
CA ARG A 230 2.84 -10.05 6.72
C ARG A 230 3.82 -10.59 5.67
N ARG A 231 5.00 -11.05 6.10
CA ARG A 231 5.91 -11.85 5.26
C ARG A 231 5.71 -13.33 5.56
N ASN A 232 5.27 -14.09 4.57
CA ASN A 232 5.08 -15.55 4.68
C ASN A 232 6.39 -16.35 4.50
N ASP A 233 7.55 -15.69 4.36
CA ASP A 233 8.82 -16.36 4.04
C ASP A 233 9.78 -16.42 5.26
N PRO A 234 10.01 -17.61 5.85
CA PRO A 234 11.01 -17.80 6.90
C PRO A 234 12.47 -17.67 6.41
N ASP A 235 12.77 -17.87 5.12
CA ASP A 235 14.16 -17.87 4.61
C ASP A 235 14.78 -16.48 4.54
N ARG A 236 13.97 -15.43 4.38
CA ARG A 236 14.44 -14.04 4.33
C ARG A 236 14.77 -13.42 5.70
N ARG A 237 14.47 -14.09 6.82
CA ARG A 237 14.85 -13.60 8.17
C ARG A 237 16.36 -13.56 8.38
N ARG A 238 17.15 -14.30 7.58
CA ARG A 238 18.61 -14.41 7.74
C ARG A 238 19.43 -13.31 7.05
N HIS A 239 18.83 -12.47 6.22
CA HIS A 239 19.55 -11.49 5.40
C HIS A 239 19.15 -10.03 5.64
N GLN A 240 18.47 -9.72 6.76
CA GLN A 240 18.29 -8.31 7.13
C GLN A 240 19.63 -7.76 7.63
N PRO A 241 20.23 -6.78 6.94
CA PRO A 241 21.39 -6.08 7.50
C PRO A 241 20.93 -5.42 8.80
N ARG A 242 21.69 -5.62 9.88
CA ARG A 242 21.47 -4.85 11.11
C ARG A 242 21.63 -3.37 10.77
N VAL A 243 20.59 -2.60 11.03
CA VAL A 243 20.62 -1.13 10.92
C VAL A 243 21.59 -0.63 11.98
N MET A 244 22.79 -0.21 11.56
CA MET A 244 23.63 0.66 12.37
C MET A 244 23.19 2.10 12.05
N GLY A 245 22.76 2.80 13.09
CA GLY A 245 22.19 4.13 13.00
C GLY A 245 23.15 5.18 12.45
N GLY A 246 22.54 6.26 11.98
CA GLY A 246 23.19 7.53 11.71
C GLY A 246 23.91 7.60 10.36
N LEU A 247 23.17 7.88 9.28
CA LEU A 247 23.80 8.52 8.12
C LEU A 247 22.83 9.50 7.48
N HIS A 248 23.16 10.79 7.63
CA HIS A 248 22.43 11.94 7.13
C HIS A 248 21.95 11.75 5.69
N LYS A 249 20.70 12.15 5.42
CA LYS A 249 20.10 12.26 4.10
C LYS A 249 20.98 13.19 3.26
N ASP A 250 21.75 12.62 2.34
CA ASP A 250 22.56 13.40 1.41
C ASP A 250 21.59 14.22 0.54
N VAL A 251 21.76 15.54 0.51
CA VAL A 251 20.87 16.52 -0.16
C VAL A 251 20.73 16.24 -1.68
N ASN A 252 21.54 15.34 -2.21
CA ASN A 252 21.62 14.98 -3.63
C ASN A 252 20.82 13.75 -4.04
N ASP A 253 20.09 13.06 -3.14
CA ASP A 253 19.28 11.88 -3.51
C ASP A 253 18.04 12.26 -4.33
N ILE A 254 18.27 12.43 -5.63
CA ILE A 254 17.24 12.62 -6.66
C ILE A 254 16.27 11.44 -6.59
N VAL A 255 15.00 11.75 -6.32
CA VAL A 255 13.89 10.83 -6.50
C VAL A 255 13.68 10.63 -8.00
N ARG A 256 13.64 9.38 -8.45
CA ARG A 256 13.49 9.04 -9.86
C ARG A 256 12.18 8.31 -10.09
N SER A 257 11.45 8.70 -11.13
CA SER A 257 10.19 8.05 -11.50
C SER A 257 10.43 6.64 -12.06
N ALA A 258 9.39 5.81 -12.14
CA ALA A 258 9.49 4.44 -12.64
C ALA A 258 9.99 4.41 -14.09
N ALA A 259 9.55 5.35 -14.94
CA ALA A 259 10.05 5.48 -16.30
C ALA A 259 11.56 5.76 -16.33
N GLU A 260 12.04 6.72 -15.53
CA GLU A 260 13.47 7.07 -15.44
C GLU A 260 14.32 5.91 -14.91
N ILE A 261 13.82 5.21 -13.88
CA ILE A 261 14.44 4.01 -13.32
C ILE A 261 14.58 2.93 -14.41
N ASN A 262 13.56 2.71 -15.23
CA ASN A 262 13.61 1.76 -16.35
C ASN A 262 14.53 2.21 -17.50
N GLU A 263 14.58 3.51 -17.78
CA GLU A 263 15.52 4.12 -18.73
C GLU A 263 16.99 4.00 -18.26
N ALA A 264 17.23 3.90 -16.96
CA ALA A 264 18.56 3.60 -16.39
C ALA A 264 18.93 2.09 -16.41
N GLY A 265 18.01 1.21 -16.80
CA GLY A 265 18.27 -0.22 -17.01
C GLY A 265 17.67 -1.14 -15.96
N ILE A 266 16.95 -0.58 -14.99
CA ILE A 266 16.29 -1.37 -13.95
C ILE A 266 15.00 -1.99 -14.52
N ARG A 267 14.81 -3.29 -14.28
CA ARG A 267 13.59 -4.01 -14.70
C ARG A 267 12.66 -4.15 -13.51
N PHE A 268 11.39 -3.88 -13.75
CA PHE A 268 10.32 -4.12 -12.79
C PHE A 268 9.79 -5.55 -12.92
N LYS A 269 9.57 -6.19 -11.76
CA LYS A 269 9.03 -7.55 -11.66
C LYS A 269 8.06 -7.64 -10.47
N LYS A 270 7.04 -8.50 -10.61
CA LYS A 270 6.12 -8.80 -9.52
C LYS A 270 6.83 -9.60 -8.43
N SER A 271 6.57 -9.21 -7.20
CA SER A 271 7.03 -9.94 -6.02
C SER A 271 6.27 -11.26 -5.86
N LYS A 272 6.81 -12.17 -5.04
CA LYS A 272 6.22 -13.49 -4.81
C LYS A 272 5.00 -13.41 -3.88
N THR A 273 4.98 -12.41 -3.00
CA THR A 273 3.88 -12.19 -2.06
C THR A 273 3.13 -10.90 -2.38
N LYS A 274 1.94 -10.76 -1.80
CA LYS A 274 1.18 -9.50 -1.81
C LYS A 274 1.56 -8.56 -0.67
N SER A 275 2.60 -8.91 0.11
CA SER A 275 3.01 -8.12 1.26
C SER A 275 3.56 -6.78 0.81
N LEU A 276 3.10 -5.68 1.41
CA LEU A 276 3.63 -4.33 1.15
C LEU A 276 5.10 -4.20 1.53
N LYS A 277 5.61 -5.09 2.40
CA LYS A 277 7.03 -5.18 2.75
C LYS A 277 7.89 -5.89 1.72
N ASP A 278 7.31 -6.55 0.72
CA ASP A 278 8.03 -7.42 -0.22
C ASP A 278 8.56 -6.64 -1.43
N ILE A 279 9.28 -5.56 -1.11
CA ILE A 279 10.01 -4.72 -2.04
C ILE A 279 11.50 -5.04 -1.90
N SER A 280 12.15 -5.35 -3.02
CA SER A 280 13.59 -5.65 -3.02
C SER A 280 14.25 -5.28 -4.33
N PHE A 281 15.53 -4.90 -4.25
CA PHE A 281 16.33 -4.55 -5.41
C PHE A 281 17.59 -5.40 -5.48
N HIS A 282 17.70 -6.21 -6.53
CA HIS A 282 18.87 -7.08 -6.74
C HIS A 282 19.24 -7.12 -8.23
N HIS A 283 20.52 -6.92 -8.54
CA HIS A 283 21.10 -7.06 -9.88
C HIS A 283 20.32 -6.31 -11.00
N GLY A 284 19.86 -5.08 -10.72
CA GLY A 284 19.10 -4.29 -11.70
C GLY A 284 17.65 -4.74 -11.87
N VAL A 285 17.10 -5.52 -10.94
CA VAL A 285 15.69 -5.89 -10.91
C VAL A 285 15.07 -5.36 -9.62
N LEU A 286 14.01 -4.57 -9.76
CA LEU A 286 13.19 -4.07 -8.66
C LEU A 286 11.92 -4.92 -8.60
N GLU A 287 11.79 -5.72 -7.54
CA GLU A 287 10.62 -6.54 -7.26
C GLU A 287 9.64 -5.75 -6.38
N LEU A 288 8.37 -5.66 -6.80
CA LEU A 288 7.30 -4.92 -6.11
C LEU A 288 6.05 -5.80 -5.90
N PRO A 289 5.35 -5.66 -4.76
CA PRO A 289 4.10 -6.36 -4.54
C PRO A 289 3.02 -5.86 -5.50
N VAL A 290 2.09 -6.76 -5.85
CA VAL A 290 0.97 -6.44 -6.73
C VAL A 290 -0.11 -5.71 -5.94
N VAL A 291 -0.57 -4.56 -6.45
CA VAL A 291 -1.65 -3.77 -5.84
C VAL A 291 -2.75 -3.48 -6.86
N VAL A 292 -3.99 -3.70 -6.43
CA VAL A 292 -5.18 -3.31 -7.17
C VAL A 292 -5.58 -1.92 -6.69
N VAL A 293 -5.76 -0.98 -7.62
CA VAL A 293 -6.12 0.41 -7.33
C VAL A 293 -7.51 0.68 -7.85
N ASP A 294 -8.44 0.90 -6.93
CA ASP A 294 -9.86 1.17 -7.15
C ASP A 294 -10.30 2.46 -6.43
N ASP A 295 -11.58 2.79 -6.51
CA ASP A 295 -12.17 3.99 -5.92
C ASP A 295 -12.09 4.03 -4.38
N VAL A 296 -11.85 2.90 -3.70
CA VAL A 296 -11.77 2.84 -2.22
C VAL A 296 -10.33 2.86 -1.72
N THR A 297 -9.36 2.66 -2.61
CA THR A 297 -7.94 2.51 -2.28
C THR A 297 -7.37 3.74 -1.56
N GLU A 298 -7.73 4.96 -1.99
CA GLU A 298 -7.25 6.20 -1.37
C GLU A 298 -7.70 6.30 0.10
N ALA A 299 -9.01 6.16 0.34
CA ALA A 299 -9.57 6.24 1.69
C ALA A 299 -8.99 5.14 2.60
N LEU A 300 -8.80 3.93 2.07
CA LEU A 300 -8.20 2.82 2.81
C LEU A 300 -6.76 3.16 3.26
N PHE A 301 -5.90 3.62 2.36
CA PHE A 301 -4.53 4.00 2.73
C PHE A 301 -4.50 5.16 3.71
N LEU A 302 -5.35 6.17 3.54
CA LEU A 302 -5.47 7.29 4.49
C LEU A 302 -5.83 6.82 5.90
N ASN A 303 -6.74 5.86 6.05
CA ASN A 303 -7.11 5.30 7.35
C ASN A 303 -6.00 4.42 7.95
N LEU A 304 -5.33 3.60 7.14
CA LEU A 304 -4.19 2.79 7.58
C LEU A 304 -3.01 3.66 8.06
N MET A 305 -2.65 4.69 7.28
CA MET A 305 -1.59 5.63 7.64
C MET A 305 -1.97 6.48 8.87
N ALA A 306 -3.23 6.88 9.00
CA ALA A 306 -3.70 7.56 10.22
C ALA A 306 -3.53 6.66 11.44
N PHE A 307 -3.89 5.37 11.35
CA PHE A 307 -3.66 4.44 12.44
C PHE A 307 -2.16 4.28 12.79
N GLU A 308 -1.28 4.12 11.79
CA GLU A 308 0.17 4.07 12.00
C GLU A 308 0.71 5.34 12.68
N ARG A 309 0.16 6.51 12.31
CA ARG A 309 0.54 7.80 12.89
C ARG A 309 0.13 7.96 14.35
N PHE A 310 -1.03 7.44 14.75
CA PHE A 310 -1.57 7.64 16.11
C PHE A 310 -1.23 6.50 17.08
N HIS A 311 -1.00 5.29 16.58
CA HIS A 311 -0.77 4.13 17.44
C HIS A 311 0.72 3.82 17.61
N VAL A 312 1.24 4.07 18.82
CA VAL A 312 2.61 3.72 19.19
C VAL A 312 2.80 2.20 19.08
N GLY A 313 3.80 1.78 18.30
CA GLY A 313 4.08 0.37 18.06
C GLY A 313 3.36 -0.25 16.85
N ALA A 314 2.52 0.52 16.13
CA ALA A 314 1.98 0.07 14.85
C ALA A 314 3.04 -0.05 13.75
N GLY A 315 4.18 0.64 13.87
CA GLY A 315 5.15 0.74 12.79
C GLY A 315 4.76 1.79 11.74
N ASN A 316 5.44 1.78 10.60
CA ASN A 316 5.30 2.79 9.52
C ASN A 316 5.28 2.09 8.14
N GLU A 317 4.93 0.81 8.06
CA GLU A 317 5.22 0.03 6.86
C GLU A 317 4.24 0.28 5.71
N VAL A 318 2.97 0.60 6.02
CA VAL A 318 2.03 1.09 5.01
C VAL A 318 2.43 2.48 4.55
N THR A 319 2.75 3.38 5.48
CA THR A 319 3.17 4.75 5.19
C THR A 319 4.44 4.79 4.34
N SER A 320 5.44 3.99 4.70
CA SER A 320 6.68 3.83 3.92
C SER A 320 6.42 3.24 2.53
N TYR A 321 5.49 2.29 2.41
CA TYR A 321 5.09 1.73 1.11
C TYR A 321 4.47 2.81 0.22
N VAL A 322 3.49 3.55 0.73
CA VAL A 322 2.81 4.63 -0.01
C VAL A 322 3.81 5.68 -0.47
N PHE A 323 4.72 6.11 0.42
CA PHE A 323 5.78 7.05 0.07
C PHE A 323 6.73 6.50 -1.00
N PHE A 324 7.11 5.22 -0.93
CA PHE A 324 7.93 4.60 -1.96
C PHE A 324 7.21 4.57 -3.31
N MET A 325 5.92 4.25 -3.33
CA MET A 325 5.12 4.20 -4.56
C MET A 325 4.93 5.58 -5.17
N ASP A 326 4.65 6.61 -4.36
CA ASP A 326 4.59 8.01 -4.77
C ASP A 326 5.89 8.47 -5.44
N ASN A 327 7.05 8.17 -4.82
CA ASN A 327 8.35 8.52 -5.40
C ASN A 327 8.59 7.94 -6.80
N ILE A 328 8.07 6.75 -7.10
CA ILE A 328 8.23 6.12 -8.42
C ILE A 328 7.06 6.41 -9.37
N ILE A 329 5.95 6.98 -8.89
CA ILE A 329 4.78 7.31 -9.71
C ILE A 329 4.62 8.83 -9.73
N ASP A 330 5.21 9.48 -10.72
CA ASP A 330 5.03 10.92 -10.90
C ASP A 330 3.85 11.21 -11.86
N ASN A 331 3.75 10.43 -12.94
CA ASN A 331 2.76 10.68 -14.00
C ASN A 331 2.20 9.39 -14.64
N GLU A 332 1.32 9.57 -15.63
CA GLU A 332 0.59 8.50 -16.33
C GLU A 332 1.53 7.48 -16.99
N ARG A 333 2.73 7.92 -17.43
CA ARG A 333 3.72 7.04 -18.06
C ARG A 333 4.30 6.04 -17.08
N ASP A 334 4.51 6.46 -15.83
CA ASP A 334 5.02 5.60 -14.76
C ASP A 334 3.98 4.54 -14.40
N VAL A 335 2.72 4.94 -14.28
CA VAL A 335 1.61 4.01 -14.04
C VAL A 335 1.48 3.03 -15.19
N SER A 336 1.49 3.51 -16.44
CA SER A 336 1.38 2.64 -17.62
C SER A 336 2.49 1.59 -17.67
N LEU A 337 3.73 2.00 -17.33
CA LEU A 337 4.85 1.08 -17.20
C LEU A 337 4.60 0.02 -16.11
N LEU A 338 4.21 0.42 -14.90
CA LEU A 338 3.96 -0.51 -13.80
C LEU A 338 2.76 -1.43 -14.08
N ASN A 339 1.73 -0.91 -14.75
CA ASN A 339 0.53 -1.64 -15.17
C ASN A 339 0.86 -2.70 -16.24
N SER A 340 1.66 -2.35 -17.25
CA SER A 340 2.17 -3.33 -18.26
C SER A 340 3.02 -4.46 -17.66
N ARG A 341 3.59 -4.24 -16.47
CA ARG A 341 4.33 -5.27 -15.69
C ARG A 341 3.43 -6.03 -14.70
N GLY A 342 2.15 -5.67 -14.63
CA GLY A 342 1.15 -6.26 -13.74
C GLY A 342 1.41 -5.98 -12.26
N ILE A 343 2.19 -4.95 -11.93
CA ILE A 343 2.46 -4.52 -10.55
C ILE A 343 1.29 -3.69 -10.03
N ILE A 344 0.79 -2.76 -10.84
CA ILE A 344 -0.44 -2.02 -10.59
C ILE A 344 -1.54 -2.64 -11.43
N GLN A 345 -2.69 -2.92 -10.83
CA GLN A 345 -3.91 -3.30 -11.54
C GLN A 345 -4.89 -2.13 -11.42
N ASN A 346 -5.03 -1.37 -12.51
CA ASN A 346 -5.85 -0.17 -12.54
C ASN A 346 -7.34 -0.52 -12.67
N ALA A 347 -8.12 -0.23 -11.63
CA ALA A 347 -9.57 -0.36 -11.59
C ALA A 347 -10.30 0.98 -11.33
N ILE A 348 -9.55 2.11 -11.25
CA ILE A 348 -10.10 3.47 -11.05
C ILE A 348 -10.40 4.19 -12.39
N GLY A 349 -9.94 3.62 -13.51
CA GLY A 349 -10.39 3.98 -14.87
C GLY A 349 -9.37 4.70 -15.76
N SER A 350 -8.30 5.28 -15.22
CA SER A 350 -7.21 5.85 -16.04
C SER A 350 -5.87 5.87 -15.31
N ASP A 351 -4.77 5.80 -16.07
CA ASP A 351 -3.41 5.84 -15.49
C ASP A 351 -3.15 7.19 -14.80
N LYS A 352 -3.73 8.27 -15.31
CA LYS A 352 -3.73 9.60 -14.68
C LYS A 352 -4.38 9.62 -13.31
N ALA A 353 -5.52 8.94 -13.14
CA ALA A 353 -6.22 8.89 -11.87
C ALA A 353 -5.39 8.16 -10.80
N VAL A 354 -4.71 7.06 -11.17
CA VAL A 354 -3.79 6.35 -10.27
C VAL A 354 -2.61 7.23 -9.86
N ALA A 355 -1.97 7.94 -10.80
CA ALA A 355 -0.87 8.84 -10.49
C ALA A 355 -1.31 9.95 -9.53
N LYS A 356 -2.48 10.55 -9.79
CA LYS A 356 -3.06 11.56 -8.90
C LYS A 356 -3.35 11.03 -7.50
N LEU A 357 -3.80 9.78 -7.38
CA LEU A 357 -4.08 9.13 -6.10
C LEU A 357 -2.81 8.96 -5.26
N PHE A 358 -1.72 8.43 -5.81
CA PHE A 358 -0.48 8.30 -5.03
C PHE A 358 0.09 9.67 -4.64
N ASN A 359 0.05 10.64 -5.56
CA ASN A 359 0.47 12.02 -5.30
C ASN A 359 -0.42 12.78 -4.30
N SER A 360 -1.68 12.36 -4.08
CA SER A 360 -2.53 12.94 -3.04
C SER A 360 -2.23 12.31 -1.68
N LEU A 361 -1.96 11.00 -1.64
CA LEU A 361 -1.63 10.28 -0.41
C LEU A 361 -0.32 10.73 0.24
N SER A 362 0.63 11.24 -0.54
CA SER A 362 1.94 11.70 -0.04
C SER A 362 1.93 13.06 0.65
N ARG A 363 0.81 13.79 0.59
CA ARG A 363 0.65 15.09 1.26
C ARG A 363 0.62 14.88 2.78
N ASP A 364 1.56 15.50 3.49
CA ASP A 364 1.72 15.44 4.95
C ASP A 364 2.12 14.06 5.54
N ILE A 365 2.80 13.22 4.75
CA ILE A 365 3.41 11.97 5.25
C ILE A 365 4.54 12.27 6.24
N THR A 366 4.53 11.58 7.38
CA THR A 366 5.63 11.56 8.35
C THR A 366 6.38 10.23 8.21
N LEU A 367 7.65 10.28 7.79
CA LEU A 367 8.47 9.09 7.60
C LEU A 367 9.33 8.80 8.83
N ASP A 368 9.43 7.51 9.12
CA ASP A 368 10.44 7.00 10.04
C ASP A 368 11.81 6.95 9.31
N PRO A 369 12.85 7.63 9.83
CA PRO A 369 14.20 7.62 9.23
C PRO A 369 14.88 6.24 9.20
N ASP A 370 14.36 5.23 9.91
CA ASP A 370 14.93 3.88 9.92
C ASP A 370 14.16 2.89 9.01
N SER A 371 13.38 3.41 8.06
CA SER A 371 12.57 2.62 7.12
C SER A 371 13.41 1.71 6.22
N SER A 372 13.09 0.41 6.19
CA SER A 372 13.77 -0.56 5.31
C SER A 372 13.64 -0.24 3.81
N LEU A 373 12.64 0.55 3.41
CA LEU A 373 12.45 0.99 2.03
C LEU A 373 13.40 2.12 1.64
N GLU A 374 13.89 2.90 2.61
CA GLU A 374 14.93 3.90 2.35
C GLU A 374 16.21 3.24 1.80
N LEU A 375 16.59 2.08 2.35
CA LEU A 375 17.72 1.32 1.84
C LEU A 375 17.53 0.90 0.37
N VAL A 376 16.34 0.42 0.02
CA VAL A 376 16.03 0.03 -1.36
C VAL A 376 16.13 1.24 -2.28
N GLN A 377 15.55 2.38 -1.89
CA GLN A 377 15.62 3.63 -2.64
C GLN A 377 17.07 4.06 -2.88
N ARG A 378 17.92 4.00 -1.85
CA ARG A 378 19.36 4.31 -1.97
C ARG A 378 20.07 3.37 -2.94
N GLN A 379 19.78 2.07 -2.89
CA GLN A 379 20.39 1.09 -3.81
C GLN A 379 19.97 1.32 -5.27
N VAL A 380 18.69 1.62 -5.51
CA VAL A 380 18.16 1.99 -6.83
C VAL A 380 18.87 3.25 -7.33
N ASN A 381 18.95 4.28 -6.49
CA ASN A 381 19.61 5.54 -6.84
C ASN A 381 21.10 5.37 -7.14
N ALA A 382 21.82 4.58 -6.35
CA ALA A 382 23.22 4.26 -6.58
C ALA A 382 23.42 3.49 -7.90
N TYR A 383 22.51 2.57 -8.24
CA TYR A 383 22.55 1.86 -9.52
C TYR A 383 22.35 2.83 -10.69
N CYS A 384 21.37 3.72 -10.62
CA CYS A 384 21.09 4.71 -11.67
C CYS A 384 22.25 5.72 -11.87
N ARG A 385 23.00 6.05 -10.81
CA ARG A 385 24.14 6.97 -10.90
C ARG A 385 25.39 6.37 -11.56
N LYS A 386 25.46 5.05 -11.78
CA LYS A 386 26.61 4.44 -12.47
C LYS A 386 26.76 5.08 -13.86
N PRO A 387 27.97 5.48 -14.30
CA PRO A 387 28.16 6.23 -15.54
C PRO A 387 27.51 5.59 -16.77
N TRP A 388 27.64 4.27 -16.91
CA TRP A 388 27.01 3.51 -17.99
C TRP A 388 25.48 3.59 -17.97
N ASN A 389 24.87 3.50 -16.79
CA ASN A 389 23.42 3.52 -16.62
C ASN A 389 22.84 4.93 -16.81
N ALA A 390 23.54 5.94 -16.32
CA ALA A 390 23.21 7.35 -16.55
C ALA A 390 23.30 7.70 -18.05
N TRP A 391 24.36 7.24 -18.73
CA TRP A 391 24.51 7.43 -20.17
C TRP A 391 23.42 6.72 -20.96
N ARG A 392 23.08 5.47 -20.58
CA ARG A 392 21.95 4.73 -21.16
C ARG A 392 20.63 5.50 -21.02
N ALA A 393 20.35 6.03 -19.83
CA ALA A 393 19.14 6.81 -19.59
C ALA A 393 19.10 8.06 -20.49
N ASN A 394 20.21 8.80 -20.57
CA ASN A 394 20.33 9.98 -21.42
C ASN A 394 20.14 9.64 -22.92
N LEU A 395 20.72 8.53 -23.39
CA LEU A 395 20.55 8.04 -24.76
C LEU A 395 19.08 7.73 -25.06
N ILE A 396 18.39 7.01 -24.16
CA ILE A 396 16.98 6.67 -24.35
C ILE A 396 16.11 7.92 -24.34
N GLN A 397 16.33 8.84 -23.39
CA GLN A 397 15.55 10.06 -23.28
C GLN A 397 15.72 10.98 -24.49
N THR A 398 16.94 11.12 -25.00
CA THR A 398 17.27 12.07 -26.08
C THR A 398 16.91 11.53 -27.46
N TYR A 399 17.18 10.25 -27.72
CA TYR A 399 17.07 9.69 -29.08
C TYR A 399 15.90 8.74 -29.25
N PHE A 400 15.58 7.91 -28.26
CA PHE A 400 14.54 6.88 -28.41
C PHE A 400 13.12 7.37 -28.05
N ARG A 401 12.96 8.62 -27.57
CA ARG A 401 11.64 9.26 -27.41
C ARG A 401 11.16 9.97 -28.69
N ASN A 402 12.05 10.27 -29.63
CA ASN A 402 11.73 10.93 -30.90
C ASN A 402 11.86 9.93 -32.06
N PRO A 403 10.76 9.55 -32.75
CA PRO A 403 10.80 8.63 -33.89
C PRO A 403 11.79 9.06 -34.99
N TRP A 404 11.94 10.36 -35.22
CA TRP A 404 12.87 10.91 -36.21
C TRP A 404 14.33 10.74 -35.82
N ALA A 405 14.65 10.78 -34.52
CA ALA A 405 16.00 10.54 -34.04
C ALA A 405 16.38 9.07 -34.21
N ILE A 406 15.43 8.13 -34.05
CA ILE A 406 15.64 6.71 -34.35
C ILE A 406 15.92 6.53 -35.85
N LEU A 407 15.10 7.12 -36.73
CA LEU A 407 15.29 7.02 -38.17
C LEU A 407 16.65 7.60 -38.61
N SER A 408 17.03 8.74 -38.02
CA SER A 408 18.33 9.39 -38.28
C SER A 408 19.50 8.51 -37.81
N LEU A 409 19.38 7.86 -36.64
CA LEU A 409 20.39 6.93 -36.13
C LEU A 409 20.55 5.71 -37.05
N VAL A 410 19.44 5.12 -37.52
CA VAL A 410 19.46 3.99 -38.44
C VAL A 410 20.11 4.40 -39.77
N ALA A 411 19.73 5.55 -40.33
CA ALA A 411 20.34 6.07 -41.54
C ALA A 411 21.85 6.29 -41.37
N ALA A 412 22.28 6.87 -40.24
CA ALA A 412 23.70 7.06 -39.92
C ALA A 412 24.46 5.73 -39.83
N LEU A 413 23.89 4.69 -39.20
CA LEU A 413 24.50 3.36 -39.14
C LEU A 413 24.63 2.70 -40.51
N ILE A 414 23.61 2.83 -41.38
CA ILE A 414 23.65 2.32 -42.75
C ILE A 414 24.74 3.04 -43.55
N LEU A 415 24.78 4.37 -43.47
CA LEU A 415 25.81 5.17 -44.15
C LEU A 415 27.21 4.78 -43.65
N PHE A 416 27.39 4.61 -42.34
CA PHE A 416 28.65 4.17 -41.76
C PHE A 416 29.06 2.77 -42.26
N ALA A 417 28.15 1.81 -42.30
CA ALA A 417 28.42 0.48 -42.85
C ALA A 417 28.82 0.54 -44.34
N LEU A 418 28.13 1.36 -45.14
CA LEU A 418 28.48 1.60 -46.54
C LEU A 418 29.88 2.21 -46.68
N THR A 419 30.28 3.15 -45.82
CA THR A 419 31.63 3.73 -45.86
C THR A 419 32.71 2.71 -45.53
N ILE A 420 32.45 1.76 -44.60
CA ILE A 420 33.39 0.67 -44.32
C ILE A 420 33.55 -0.22 -45.56
N VAL A 421 32.45 -0.60 -46.19
CA VAL A 421 32.46 -1.42 -47.42
C VAL A 421 33.23 -0.71 -48.53
N GLN A 422 32.96 0.57 -48.76
CA GLN A 422 33.69 1.40 -49.74
C GLN A 422 35.18 1.45 -49.44
N THR A 423 35.56 1.63 -48.17
CA THR A 423 36.96 1.67 -47.74
C THR A 423 37.66 0.34 -47.98
N VAL A 424 36.99 -0.79 -47.70
CA VAL A 424 37.53 -2.14 -47.97
C VAL A 424 37.75 -2.35 -49.46
N TYR A 425 36.78 -1.98 -50.32
CA TYR A 425 36.94 -2.09 -51.77
C TYR A 425 38.08 -1.22 -52.28
N ALA A 426 38.22 0.02 -51.79
CA ALA A 426 39.32 0.91 -52.17
C ALA A 426 40.71 0.32 -51.79
N ILE A 427 40.82 -0.31 -50.61
CA ILE A 427 42.07 -0.97 -50.19
C ILE A 427 42.38 -2.20 -51.05
N LEU A 428 41.36 -3.02 -51.37
CA LEU A 428 41.53 -4.19 -52.23
C LEU A 428 41.96 -3.79 -53.66
N ASP A 429 41.35 -2.76 -54.21
CA ASP A 429 41.68 -2.22 -55.53
C ASP A 429 43.11 -1.68 -55.59
N PHE A 430 43.54 -0.94 -54.55
CA PHE A 430 44.92 -0.50 -54.39
C PHE A 430 45.92 -1.65 -54.35
N LYS A 431 45.59 -2.75 -53.64
CA LYS A 431 46.45 -3.93 -53.54
C LYS A 431 46.55 -4.70 -54.85
N ASN A 432 45.45 -4.82 -55.60
CA ASN A 432 45.43 -5.47 -56.92
C ASN A 432 46.20 -4.65 -57.98
N SER A 433 46.11 -3.32 -57.90
CA SER A 433 46.85 -2.42 -58.80
C SER A 433 48.37 -2.51 -58.61
N ASN A 434 48.86 -2.70 -57.38
CA ASN A 434 50.29 -2.90 -57.13
C ASN A 434 50.80 -4.33 -57.41
N GLY A 435 49.90 -5.31 -57.57
CA GLY A 435 50.26 -6.68 -57.96
C GLY A 435 50.46 -6.86 -59.47
N SER A 436 50.07 -5.88 -60.29
CA SER A 436 50.10 -5.96 -61.77
C SER A 436 51.25 -5.17 -62.41
N SER A 437 52.10 -4.50 -61.63
CA SER A 437 53.21 -3.66 -62.12
C SER A 437 54.56 -4.38 -62.27
N THR A 438 54.60 -5.69 -62.52
CA THR A 438 55.81 -6.38 -63.02
C THR A 438 55.49 -7.19 -64.26
N VAL A 439 55.74 -6.58 -65.43
CA VAL A 439 56.27 -7.14 -66.69
C VAL A 439 55.67 -6.33 -67.85
N SER A 440 56.42 -5.33 -68.33
CA SER A 440 56.21 -4.72 -69.64
C SER A 440 57.50 -4.88 -70.46
N SER A 441 57.45 -5.75 -71.47
CA SER A 441 58.51 -5.94 -72.48
C SER A 441 58.60 -4.73 -73.43
N PRO A 442 59.79 -4.41 -74.00
CA PRO A 442 60.00 -3.19 -74.77
C PRO A 442 59.43 -3.28 -76.21
N PRO A 443 59.15 -2.13 -76.87
CA PRO A 443 58.52 -2.08 -78.18
C PRO A 443 59.52 -2.28 -79.35
N PRO A 444 59.05 -2.63 -80.56
CA PRO A 444 59.91 -3.00 -81.69
C PRO A 444 60.48 -1.80 -82.46
N LEU A 445 61.67 -1.99 -83.03
CA LEU A 445 62.45 -1.04 -83.84
C LEU A 445 61.85 -0.81 -85.25
N ILE A 446 61.82 0.44 -85.71
CA ILE A 446 61.44 0.90 -87.06
C ILE A 446 62.73 1.14 -87.90
N PRO A 447 62.79 0.79 -89.19
CA PRO A 447 64.01 0.94 -90.01
C PRO A 447 64.13 2.35 -90.65
N PRO A 448 65.35 2.80 -91.01
CA PRO A 448 65.55 4.13 -91.59
C PRO A 448 65.45 4.11 -93.12
N THR A 449 64.84 5.15 -93.68
CA THR A 449 64.97 5.52 -95.09
C THR A 449 65.67 6.87 -95.15
N ASN A 450 66.79 6.96 -95.85
CA ASN A 450 67.33 8.26 -96.29
C ASN A 450 67.94 8.10 -97.68
N SER A 451 67.59 9.05 -98.54
CA SER A 451 67.88 9.12 -99.96
C SER A 451 69.04 10.08 -100.27
N ARG A 452 69.91 9.64 -101.22
CA ARG A 452 70.72 10.38 -102.21
C ARG A 452 71.92 11.25 -101.76
N LEU A 453 73.08 11.00 -102.37
CA LEU A 453 73.70 11.87 -103.41
C LEU A 453 75.01 11.28 -103.98
N VAL A 454 75.17 11.47 -105.30
CA VAL A 454 76.27 11.18 -106.26
C VAL A 454 76.48 9.73 -106.67
#